data_AF-A0A520QAU4-F1
#
_entry.id   AF-A0A520QAU4-F1
#
_cell.length_a   1.000
_cell.length_b   1.000
_cell.length_c   1.000
_cell.angle_alpha   90.00
_cell.angle_beta   90.00
_cell.angle_gamma   90.00
#
_symmetry.space_group_name_H-M   'P 1'
#
loop_
_entity.id
_entity.type
_entity.pdbx_description
1 polymer ?
#
loop_
_entity_poly.entity_id
_entity_poly.type
_entity_poly.pdbx_seq_one_letter_code
_entity_poly.pdbx_strand_id
1 'polypeptide(L)'
;MRSIASTLLALTLSLATACGDGEGALPDGSTLDASGLDGATADGGPDGAVGDAGSGCSGLTTRCGAECVVTTVDPDHCGACGVVCGASQACVSGGCVDSCPPGLTMCDRACVDTATDSAHCGACGAACGPDEGCMGSCVPTVPLGPAPDKCEGGGPPIVIRDAPAAEGACADRTAAISFTWGLCSCNDIGLPRLSSQTEIDAFDSAAGPYAPGGSGGGMAANGRITTSELDVSGDVRVAGVGGLDSADTTVGQEVHAADDLRTAETARVGEDAFVGGELNGTIEIAGDLHVPECGAVPGSVSSASCVAGPVTVPEPCACSAADLIPIAEIVAHHAMPANNDNALIGLSPDVFTTSGGPRRLDLPCGYYHLEEVDGAVTIAAHGRTALFVSGDVRAGSAMAFVVDPGATLDVYVAGTLSASASLRVGSPAYPRNVRFYVGGVDTSFDPPRSVDLTSDVDLAGLFYAPYGVVSSTSSLEMYGALFAGDFHNTASTTIHYDAAAATLGGDCPDEPGGGCTSCRDCGNQACIAGECTSCTDSSQCCAPLECVAGTCVPPLF
;
A
#
# COMPACT_ATOMS: atom_id res chain seq x y z
N MET A 1 -29.26 -32.55 -37.38
CA MET A 1 -28.73 -33.55 -38.33
C MET A 1 -27.24 -33.30 -38.50
N ARG A 2 -26.45 -34.39 -38.49
CA ARG A 2 -24.98 -34.52 -38.63
C ARG A 2 -24.20 -34.66 -37.31
N SER A 3 -23.95 -35.95 -37.05
CA SER A 3 -22.98 -36.63 -36.19
C SER A 3 -21.55 -36.48 -36.72
N ILE A 4 -20.53 -36.71 -35.86
CA ILE A 4 -19.28 -37.51 -36.04
C ILE A 4 -18.41 -37.27 -34.76
N ALA A 5 -18.36 -38.23 -33.82
CA ALA A 5 -17.30 -39.24 -33.54
C ALA A 5 -16.11 -38.69 -32.71
N SER A 6 -15.97 -39.04 -31.41
CA SER A 6 -15.29 -40.23 -30.84
C SER A 6 -13.81 -40.38 -31.21
N THR A 7 -12.90 -40.17 -30.25
CA THR A 7 -11.77 -41.10 -30.02
C THR A 7 -11.26 -41.02 -28.58
N LEU A 8 -11.38 -42.15 -27.89
CA LEU A 8 -10.80 -42.49 -26.59
C LEU A 8 -9.42 -43.12 -26.87
N LEU A 9 -8.36 -42.77 -26.14
CA LEU A 9 -7.17 -43.61 -26.05
C LEU A 9 -6.63 -43.60 -24.63
N ALA A 10 -6.86 -44.72 -23.93
CA ALA A 10 -6.17 -45.07 -22.70
C ALA A 10 -4.90 -45.85 -23.05
N LEU A 11 -3.80 -45.57 -22.36
CA LEU A 11 -2.67 -46.49 -22.26
C LEU A 11 -2.21 -46.55 -20.80
N THR A 12 -2.22 -47.77 -20.26
CA THR A 12 -1.73 -48.16 -18.93
C THR A 12 -0.63 -49.20 -19.12
N LEU A 13 0.47 -49.12 -18.35
CA LEU A 13 1.38 -50.18 -17.84
C LEU A 13 2.67 -49.47 -17.32
N SER A 14 2.89 -49.27 -16.02
CA SER A 14 3.35 -50.20 -14.96
C SER A 14 4.84 -50.60 -15.03
N LEU A 15 5.65 -50.26 -14.01
CA LEU A 15 6.13 -51.15 -12.92
C LEU A 15 7.32 -50.52 -12.15
N ALA A 16 7.45 -50.98 -10.91
CA ALA A 16 8.08 -50.38 -9.73
C ALA A 16 9.58 -50.70 -9.50
N THR A 17 10.00 -50.52 -8.23
CA THR A 17 11.22 -50.95 -7.49
C THR A 17 12.46 -50.03 -7.56
N ALA A 18 13.22 -49.75 -6.49
CA ALA A 18 13.23 -50.21 -5.10
C ALA A 18 13.99 -49.21 -4.17
N CYS A 19 13.83 -49.43 -2.87
CA CYS A 19 14.39 -48.78 -1.68
C CYS A 19 15.93 -48.89 -1.54
N GLY A 20 16.52 -48.03 -0.70
CA GLY A 20 17.92 -48.09 -0.28
C GLY A 20 18.19 -47.26 0.98
N ASP A 21 18.11 -47.91 2.14
CA ASP A 21 18.50 -47.42 3.47
C ASP A 21 20.02 -47.31 3.63
N GLY A 22 20.48 -46.38 4.48
CA GLY A 22 21.87 -46.25 4.91
C GLY A 22 21.97 -45.61 6.29
N GLU A 23 21.89 -46.44 7.34
CA GLU A 23 22.14 -46.06 8.73
C GLU A 23 23.64 -45.94 9.03
N GLY A 24 24.01 -44.96 9.87
CA GLY A 24 25.33 -44.84 10.50
C GLY A 24 25.19 -44.25 11.90
N ALA A 25 25.41 -45.08 12.91
CA ALA A 25 25.28 -44.75 14.33
C ALA A 25 26.64 -44.50 15.01
N LEU A 26 26.68 -43.42 15.84
CA LEU A 26 27.32 -43.28 17.17
C LEU A 26 28.87 -43.27 17.29
N PRO A 27 29.48 -42.56 18.29
CA PRO A 27 29.07 -42.58 19.71
C PRO A 27 29.13 -41.29 20.55
N ASP A 28 28.52 -41.43 21.74
CA ASP A 28 28.55 -40.60 22.95
C ASP A 28 29.94 -40.19 23.44
N GLY A 29 30.03 -39.04 24.11
CA GLY A 29 31.17 -38.76 24.99
C GLY A 29 31.26 -37.35 25.57
N SER A 30 30.85 -37.24 26.84
CA SER A 30 31.40 -36.37 27.90
C SER A 30 30.78 -35.00 28.21
N THR A 31 30.39 -34.94 29.47
CA THR A 31 30.02 -33.83 30.36
C THR A 31 31.24 -33.04 30.89
N LEU A 32 30.95 -31.89 31.54
CA LEU A 32 31.79 -31.03 32.41
C LEU A 32 32.57 -29.94 31.62
N ASP A 33 32.58 -28.65 31.95
CA ASP A 33 32.59 -27.97 33.25
C ASP A 33 32.00 -26.54 33.20
N ALA A 34 31.57 -26.07 34.36
CA ALA A 34 31.17 -24.70 34.63
C ALA A 34 32.39 -23.79 34.92
N SER A 35 32.12 -22.48 34.83
CA SER A 35 32.82 -21.32 35.42
C SER A 35 33.88 -20.56 34.60
N GLY A 36 33.65 -19.25 34.46
CA GLY A 36 34.75 -18.26 34.59
C GLY A 36 34.93 -17.21 33.49
N LEU A 37 34.13 -16.14 33.55
CA LEU A 37 34.52 -14.71 33.52
C LEU A 37 35.29 -14.09 32.32
N ASP A 38 34.74 -12.92 31.96
CA ASP A 38 35.38 -11.69 31.45
C ASP A 38 35.88 -11.65 30.00
N GLY A 39 35.10 -10.94 29.16
CA GLY A 39 35.53 -10.52 27.83
C GLY A 39 34.47 -9.67 27.13
N ALA A 40 34.31 -8.42 27.58
CA ALA A 40 33.56 -7.42 26.83
C ALA A 40 34.30 -7.08 25.53
N THR A 41 33.72 -7.42 24.39
CA THR A 41 33.99 -6.79 23.10
C THR A 41 32.65 -6.45 22.47
N ALA A 42 32.35 -5.16 22.42
CA ALA A 42 31.29 -4.60 21.61
C ALA A 42 31.73 -4.68 20.15
N ASP A 43 30.99 -5.44 19.35
CA ASP A 43 30.93 -5.26 17.90
C ASP A 43 29.44 -5.26 17.53
N GLY A 44 28.96 -4.08 17.15
CA GLY A 44 27.63 -3.90 16.58
C GLY A 44 27.68 -4.20 15.09
N GLY A 45 26.83 -5.13 14.66
CA GLY A 45 26.41 -5.34 13.29
C GLY A 45 24.90 -5.64 13.28
N PRO A 46 24.10 -5.09 12.36
CA PRO A 46 22.67 -5.37 12.29
C PRO A 46 22.47 -6.59 11.40
N ASP A 47 22.39 -7.77 11.99
CA ASP A 47 22.01 -8.99 11.26
C ASP A 47 20.51 -9.24 11.43
N GLY A 48 19.78 -9.08 10.32
CA GLY A 48 19.11 -10.19 9.65
C GLY A 48 18.20 -11.08 10.49
N ALA A 49 16.92 -11.05 10.12
CA ALA A 49 15.87 -11.98 10.48
C ALA A 49 16.34 -13.46 10.48
N VAL A 50 16.15 -14.12 11.62
CA VAL A 50 15.95 -15.57 11.70
C VAL A 50 14.78 -15.81 12.64
N GLY A 51 13.76 -16.50 12.14
CA GLY A 51 12.53 -16.78 12.86
C GLY A 51 12.75 -17.58 14.14
N ASP A 52 12.08 -17.13 15.20
CA ASP A 52 11.75 -17.97 16.35
C ASP A 52 10.22 -17.89 16.57
N ALA A 53 9.53 -18.94 16.16
CA ALA A 53 8.14 -19.15 16.48
C ALA A 53 8.03 -19.53 17.96
N GLY A 54 7.95 -18.51 18.86
CA GLY A 54 7.69 -18.77 20.27
C GLY A 54 7.96 -17.67 21.31
N SER A 55 7.78 -16.37 21.05
CA SER A 55 7.74 -15.33 22.10
C SER A 55 7.62 -13.88 21.55
N GLY A 56 6.53 -13.12 21.65
CA GLY A 56 5.28 -13.27 22.40
C GLY A 56 4.35 -12.06 22.21
N CYS A 57 4.39 -11.43 21.04
CA CYS A 57 3.51 -10.33 20.63
C CYS A 57 3.01 -10.60 19.21
N SER A 58 1.74 -10.28 18.94
CA SER A 58 1.10 -10.49 17.64
C SER A 58 0.88 -9.13 16.97
N GLY A 59 0.90 -9.10 15.63
CA GLY A 59 0.55 -7.92 14.86
C GLY A 59 1.61 -6.79 14.95
N LEU A 60 1.13 -5.55 14.92
CA LEU A 60 1.96 -4.33 14.89
C LEU A 60 2.55 -3.94 16.27
N THR A 61 2.83 -4.92 17.13
CA THR A 61 3.34 -4.69 18.48
C THR A 61 4.73 -5.27 18.68
N THR A 62 5.57 -4.56 19.42
CA THR A 62 6.92 -4.99 19.78
C THR A 62 6.95 -5.48 21.22
N ARG A 63 7.69 -6.57 21.47
CA ARG A 63 7.88 -7.06 22.83
C ARG A 63 8.86 -6.18 23.61
N CYS A 64 8.33 -5.39 24.54
CA CYS A 64 9.11 -4.58 25.46
C CYS A 64 9.09 -5.21 26.86
N GLY A 65 10.03 -6.13 27.09
CA GLY A 65 10.09 -6.93 28.31
C GLY A 65 8.95 -7.96 28.38
N ALA A 66 8.00 -7.75 29.29
CA ALA A 66 6.85 -8.64 29.47
C ALA A 66 5.59 -8.15 28.73
N GLU A 67 5.63 -6.96 28.13
CA GLU A 67 4.48 -6.31 27.51
C GLU A 67 4.64 -6.21 26.00
N CYS A 68 3.51 -6.17 25.30
CA CYS A 68 3.43 -5.90 23.86
C CYS A 68 3.02 -4.45 23.67
N VAL A 69 3.91 -3.66 23.07
CA VAL A 69 3.75 -2.21 22.97
C VAL A 69 3.68 -1.81 21.51
N VAL A 70 2.77 -0.89 21.18
CA VAL A 70 2.74 -0.23 19.86
C VAL A 70 3.78 0.89 19.89
N THR A 71 5.02 0.55 19.59
CA THR A 71 6.18 1.47 19.67
C THR A 71 6.04 2.67 18.73
N THR A 72 5.15 2.64 17.75
CA THR A 72 4.93 3.75 16.83
C THR A 72 4.14 4.92 17.43
N VAL A 73 3.45 4.70 18.56
CA VAL A 73 2.64 5.74 19.22
C VAL A 73 2.84 5.83 20.73
N ASP A 74 3.58 4.89 21.33
CA ASP A 74 3.89 4.92 22.76
C ASP A 74 5.02 5.93 23.06
N PRO A 75 4.76 7.04 23.79
CA PRO A 75 5.76 8.05 24.09
C PRO A 75 6.85 7.60 25.08
N ASP A 76 6.70 6.44 25.72
CA ASP A 76 7.70 5.84 26.60
C ASP A 76 8.44 4.64 25.93
N HIS A 77 8.04 4.26 24.71
CA HIS A 77 8.66 3.23 23.87
C HIS A 77 8.72 3.61 22.38
N CYS A 78 9.00 4.87 22.08
CA CYS A 78 8.84 5.45 20.76
C CYS A 78 9.90 4.95 19.76
N GLY A 79 9.48 4.22 18.73
CA GLY A 79 10.33 3.61 17.71
C GLY A 79 11.06 2.34 18.19
N ALA A 80 11.45 2.27 19.46
CA ALA A 80 12.01 1.07 20.08
C ALA A 80 11.75 1.01 21.59
N CYS A 81 11.88 -0.18 22.17
CA CYS A 81 11.64 -0.39 23.59
C CYS A 81 12.55 0.48 24.48
N GLY A 82 11.94 1.26 25.37
CA GLY A 82 12.65 2.12 26.33
C GLY A 82 13.16 3.44 25.74
N VAL A 83 12.84 3.74 24.48
CA VAL A 83 13.08 5.07 23.90
C VAL A 83 11.96 6.00 24.35
N VAL A 84 12.29 6.95 25.23
CA VAL A 84 11.30 7.83 25.87
C VAL A 84 11.35 9.21 25.22
N CYS A 85 10.20 9.69 24.75
CA CYS A 85 10.05 11.06 24.27
C CYS A 85 10.11 12.07 25.42
N GLY A 86 10.48 13.31 25.11
CA GLY A 86 10.50 14.41 26.08
C GLY A 86 9.14 14.59 26.77
N ALA A 87 9.15 15.25 27.94
CA ALA A 87 7.97 15.36 28.81
C ALA A 87 6.73 16.02 28.17
N SER A 88 6.88 16.69 27.03
CA SER A 88 5.79 17.33 26.27
C SER A 88 5.73 16.87 24.81
N GLN A 89 6.50 15.84 24.45
CA GLN A 89 6.53 15.28 23.12
C GLN A 89 5.60 14.08 23.02
N ALA A 90 4.96 13.94 21.86
CA ALA A 90 4.22 12.75 21.50
C ALA A 90 5.08 11.80 20.67
N CYS A 91 4.73 10.52 20.67
CA CYS A 91 5.26 9.58 19.70
C CYS A 91 4.33 9.52 18.48
N VAL A 92 4.89 9.76 17.30
CA VAL A 92 4.19 9.66 16.02
C VAL A 92 5.08 8.87 15.07
N SER A 93 4.57 7.74 14.58
CA SER A 93 5.28 6.89 13.62
C SER A 93 6.68 6.47 14.11
N GLY A 94 6.84 6.28 15.41
CA GLY A 94 8.12 5.91 16.04
C GLY A 94 9.11 7.07 16.25
N GLY A 95 8.73 8.29 15.90
CA GLY A 95 9.51 9.51 16.17
C GLY A 95 8.89 10.39 17.25
N CYS A 96 9.72 10.97 18.12
CA CYS A 96 9.29 11.95 19.10
C CYS A 96 9.09 13.32 18.46
N VAL A 97 7.87 13.87 18.55
CA VAL A 97 7.49 15.15 17.94
C VAL A 97 7.05 16.19 18.96
N ASP A 98 7.40 17.46 18.70
CA ASP A 98 6.97 18.60 19.52
C ASP A 98 5.55 19.10 19.14
N SER A 99 5.07 18.74 17.95
CA SER A 99 3.76 19.09 17.42
C SER A 99 3.16 17.95 16.63
N CYS A 100 1.84 17.81 16.68
CA CYS A 100 1.15 16.78 15.91
C CYS A 100 1.08 17.09 14.42
N PRO A 101 1.02 16.05 13.57
CA PRO A 101 0.70 16.21 12.15
C PRO A 101 -0.60 17.02 11.93
N PRO A 102 -0.77 17.65 10.75
CA PRO A 102 -2.00 18.32 10.40
C PRO A 102 -3.24 17.45 10.64
N GLY A 103 -4.32 18.07 11.14
CA GLY A 103 -5.57 17.37 11.44
C GLY A 103 -5.58 16.55 12.75
N LEU A 104 -4.49 16.57 13.53
CA LEU A 104 -4.39 15.93 14.85
C LEU A 104 -4.15 16.96 15.97
N THR A 105 -4.57 16.63 17.18
CA THR A 105 -4.43 17.48 18.38
C THR A 105 -3.52 16.81 19.40
N MET A 106 -2.60 17.58 19.99
CA MET A 106 -1.76 17.11 21.10
C MET A 106 -2.60 16.96 22.37
N CYS A 107 -2.83 15.72 22.80
CA CYS A 107 -3.55 15.35 24.01
C CYS A 107 -2.65 14.49 24.90
N ASP A 108 -2.11 15.06 25.98
CA ASP A 108 -1.33 14.34 27.00
C ASP A 108 -0.21 13.41 26.43
N ARG A 109 0.61 13.93 25.51
CA ARG A 109 1.69 13.21 24.79
C ARG A 109 1.21 12.19 23.76
N ALA A 110 -0.02 12.31 23.28
CA ALA A 110 -0.53 11.61 22.10
C ALA A 110 -1.04 12.60 21.05
N CYS A 111 -0.89 12.23 19.77
CA CYS A 111 -1.50 12.96 18.68
C CYS A 111 -2.81 12.30 18.29
N VAL A 112 -3.91 12.96 18.61
CA VAL A 112 -5.25 12.38 18.57
C VAL A 112 -6.15 13.13 17.59
N ASP A 113 -6.93 12.40 16.81
CA ASP A 113 -8.00 12.97 16.02
C ASP A 113 -9.26 13.12 16.89
N THR A 114 -9.49 14.32 17.43
CA THR A 114 -10.66 14.60 18.27
C THR A 114 -11.99 14.49 17.52
N ALA A 115 -11.99 14.34 16.19
CA ALA A 115 -13.19 14.10 15.41
C ALA A 115 -13.62 12.63 15.40
N THR A 116 -12.73 11.69 15.69
CA THR A 116 -12.99 10.25 15.53
C THR A 116 -12.52 9.41 16.72
N ASP A 117 -11.73 9.97 17.64
CA ASP A 117 -11.28 9.27 18.84
C ASP A 117 -12.33 9.33 19.97
N SER A 118 -12.82 8.17 20.38
CA SER A 118 -13.86 8.04 21.42
C SER A 118 -13.38 8.40 22.84
N ALA A 119 -12.08 8.45 23.10
CA ALA A 119 -11.50 8.92 24.37
C ALA A 119 -11.23 10.45 24.38
N HIS A 120 -11.23 11.11 23.21
CA HIS A 120 -10.91 12.54 23.06
C HIS A 120 -11.92 13.28 22.17
N CYS A 121 -13.22 12.97 22.28
CA CYS A 121 -14.21 13.41 21.32
C CYS A 121 -14.57 14.89 21.45
N GLY A 122 -14.25 15.68 20.42
CA GLY A 122 -14.43 17.13 20.35
C GLY A 122 -13.43 17.95 21.17
N ALA A 123 -12.73 17.35 22.15
CA ALA A 123 -11.66 17.95 22.92
C ALA A 123 -10.81 16.86 23.64
N CYS A 124 -9.56 17.19 23.98
CA CYS A 124 -8.71 16.27 24.74
C CYS A 124 -9.36 15.84 26.07
N GLY A 125 -9.39 14.54 26.34
CA GLY A 125 -9.95 13.95 27.56
C GLY A 125 -11.48 13.93 27.63
N ALA A 126 -12.18 14.38 26.59
CA ALA A 126 -13.63 14.30 26.49
C ALA A 126 -14.08 12.93 25.97
N ALA A 127 -13.96 11.91 26.81
CA ALA A 127 -14.36 10.55 26.46
C ALA A 127 -15.89 10.41 26.32
N CYS A 128 -16.31 9.61 25.34
CA CYS A 128 -17.71 9.24 25.15
C CYS A 128 -18.19 8.22 26.18
N GLY A 129 -19.51 8.20 26.41
CA GLY A 129 -20.13 7.27 27.33
C GLY A 129 -20.12 5.82 26.80
N PRO A 130 -20.57 4.86 27.63
CA PRO A 130 -20.84 3.51 27.16
C PRO A 130 -21.81 3.52 25.98
N ASP A 131 -21.58 2.64 24.99
CA ASP A 131 -22.38 2.51 23.76
C ASP A 131 -22.41 3.79 22.88
N GLU A 132 -21.48 4.72 23.13
CA GLU A 132 -21.24 5.90 22.31
C GLU A 132 -19.82 5.89 21.74
N GLY A 133 -19.64 6.56 20.61
CA GLY A 133 -18.31 6.83 20.07
C GLY A 133 -18.27 8.14 19.30
N CYS A 134 -17.07 8.49 18.81
CA CYS A 134 -16.86 9.83 18.31
C CYS A 134 -17.15 10.02 16.82
N MET A 135 -17.88 11.09 16.50
CA MET A 135 -18.07 11.66 15.17
C MET A 135 -18.07 13.20 15.26
N GLY A 136 -17.04 13.78 15.88
CA GLY A 136 -16.94 15.20 16.28
C GLY A 136 -17.74 15.55 17.55
N SER A 137 -18.72 14.71 17.88
CA SER A 137 -19.43 14.66 19.15
C SER A 137 -19.77 13.20 19.45
N CYS A 138 -20.02 12.88 20.72
CA CYS A 138 -20.46 11.54 21.09
C CYS A 138 -21.82 11.22 20.47
N VAL A 139 -21.87 10.11 19.76
CA VAL A 139 -23.08 9.58 19.12
C VAL A 139 -23.24 8.11 19.48
N PRO A 140 -24.47 7.58 19.50
CA PRO A 140 -24.67 6.15 19.72
C PRO A 140 -23.97 5.32 18.64
N THR A 141 -23.37 4.19 19.05
CA THR A 141 -22.75 3.21 18.14
C THR A 141 -23.75 2.16 17.68
N VAL A 142 -23.43 1.46 16.59
CA VAL A 142 -24.14 0.25 16.19
C VAL A 142 -23.98 -0.79 17.31
N PRO A 143 -25.08 -1.31 17.90
CA PRO A 143 -24.98 -2.30 18.96
C PRO A 143 -24.43 -3.62 18.41
N LEU A 144 -23.25 -4.01 18.89
CA LEU A 144 -22.58 -5.26 18.51
C LEU A 144 -22.34 -6.14 19.75
N GLY A 145 -22.18 -7.43 19.50
CA GLY A 145 -21.66 -8.38 20.48
C GLY A 145 -20.18 -8.10 20.83
N PRO A 146 -19.66 -8.74 21.89
CA PRO A 146 -18.27 -8.58 22.27
C PRO A 146 -17.31 -9.06 21.16
N ALA A 147 -16.08 -8.54 21.18
CA ALA A 147 -15.02 -9.03 20.32
C ALA A 147 -14.84 -10.56 20.48
N PRO A 148 -14.72 -11.33 19.39
CA PRO A 148 -14.45 -12.77 19.46
C PRO A 148 -13.10 -13.09 20.12
N ASP A 149 -12.97 -14.24 20.80
CA ASP A 149 -11.73 -14.69 21.47
C ASP A 149 -10.51 -14.70 20.53
N LYS A 150 -10.72 -14.96 19.23
CA LYS A 150 -9.66 -14.93 18.22
C LYS A 150 -9.00 -13.55 18.03
N CYS A 151 -9.58 -12.48 18.59
CA CYS A 151 -9.06 -11.12 18.51
C CYS A 151 -8.07 -10.76 19.61
N GLU A 152 -7.74 -11.69 20.51
CA GLU A 152 -6.60 -11.51 21.41
C GLU A 152 -5.33 -11.15 20.63
N GLY A 153 -4.62 -10.10 21.07
CA GLY A 153 -3.42 -9.62 20.40
C GLY A 153 -3.66 -8.99 19.01
N GLY A 154 -4.86 -8.48 18.74
CA GLY A 154 -5.22 -7.83 17.46
C GLY A 154 -5.74 -8.79 16.40
N GLY A 155 -5.72 -10.10 16.67
CA GLY A 155 -6.25 -11.13 15.78
C GLY A 155 -5.27 -11.63 14.71
N PRO A 156 -5.67 -12.67 13.96
CA PRO A 156 -4.82 -13.27 12.94
C PRO A 156 -4.62 -12.32 11.73
N PRO A 157 -3.55 -12.51 10.94
CA PRO A 157 -3.40 -11.86 9.64
C PRO A 157 -4.63 -12.07 8.74
N ILE A 158 -4.98 -11.05 7.97
CA ILE A 158 -6.05 -11.13 6.98
C ILE A 158 -5.53 -11.94 5.79
N VAL A 159 -6.21 -13.04 5.49
CA VAL A 159 -5.92 -13.96 4.40
C VAL A 159 -7.03 -13.84 3.36
N ILE A 160 -6.67 -13.44 2.15
CA ILE A 160 -7.59 -13.31 1.02
C ILE A 160 -7.35 -14.51 0.09
N ARG A 161 -8.30 -15.46 0.07
CA ARG A 161 -8.24 -16.62 -0.83
C ARG A 161 -8.45 -16.19 -2.28
N ASP A 162 -7.86 -16.94 -3.22
CA ASP A 162 -7.99 -16.74 -4.67
C ASP A 162 -7.35 -15.44 -5.22
N ALA A 163 -6.44 -14.80 -4.46
CA ALA A 163 -5.39 -13.99 -5.07
C ALA A 163 -4.57 -14.86 -6.06
N PRO A 164 -4.04 -14.30 -7.17
CA PRO A 164 -3.36 -15.08 -8.20
C PRO A 164 -2.39 -16.10 -7.60
N ALA A 165 -2.47 -17.35 -8.05
CA ALA A 165 -1.92 -18.55 -7.40
C ALA A 165 -0.37 -18.62 -7.27
N ALA A 166 0.33 -17.49 -7.40
CA ALA A 166 1.76 -17.32 -7.13
C ALA A 166 2.08 -16.20 -6.12
N GLU A 167 1.08 -15.47 -5.59
CA GLU A 167 1.32 -14.23 -4.84
C GLU A 167 0.47 -14.16 -3.56
N GLY A 168 1.15 -14.15 -2.41
CA GLY A 168 0.68 -13.65 -1.12
C GLY A 168 -0.81 -13.80 -0.80
N ALA A 169 -1.21 -14.95 -0.25
CA ALA A 169 -2.56 -15.20 0.24
C ALA A 169 -3.01 -14.26 1.38
N CYS A 170 -2.23 -13.25 1.74
CA CYS A 170 -2.37 -12.38 2.90
C CYS A 170 -2.34 -10.91 2.47
N ALA A 171 -3.27 -10.11 2.98
CA ALA A 171 -3.53 -8.75 2.52
C ALA A 171 -2.29 -7.84 2.55
N ASP A 172 -1.44 -7.99 3.58
CA ASP A 172 -0.21 -7.20 3.73
C ASP A 172 0.77 -7.45 2.56
N ARG A 173 0.93 -8.70 2.12
CA ARG A 173 1.82 -9.04 0.99
C ARG A 173 1.23 -8.60 -0.34
N THR A 174 -0.08 -8.76 -0.52
CA THR A 174 -0.80 -8.22 -1.68
C THR A 174 -0.59 -6.70 -1.79
N ALA A 175 -0.70 -5.97 -0.68
CA ALA A 175 -0.44 -4.54 -0.66
C ALA A 175 1.02 -4.20 -1.05
N ALA A 176 2.00 -4.93 -0.50
CA ALA A 176 3.41 -4.69 -0.79
C ALA A 176 3.71 -4.73 -2.30
N ILE A 177 3.18 -5.74 -3.00
CA ILE A 177 3.44 -5.93 -4.44
C ILE A 177 2.55 -5.07 -5.35
N SER A 178 1.49 -4.47 -4.81
CA SER A 178 0.59 -3.57 -5.56
C SER A 178 0.98 -2.09 -5.45
N PHE A 179 1.68 -1.69 -4.38
CA PHE A 179 1.93 -0.30 -4.04
C PHE A 179 3.43 0.03 -3.95
N THR A 180 4.16 -0.22 -5.03
CA THR A 180 5.58 0.15 -5.17
C THR A 180 5.77 1.59 -5.68
N TRP A 181 4.69 2.25 -6.11
CA TRP A 181 4.68 3.61 -6.64
C TRP A 181 3.80 4.52 -5.79
N GLY A 182 4.11 5.82 -5.73
CA GLY A 182 3.20 6.82 -5.17
C GLY A 182 1.91 6.89 -6.00
N LEU A 183 2.06 6.88 -7.33
CA LEU A 183 0.95 6.78 -8.28
C LEU A 183 1.28 5.83 -9.43
N CYS A 184 0.45 4.80 -9.62
CA CYS A 184 0.51 3.90 -10.77
C CYS A 184 -0.82 3.94 -11.53
N SER A 185 -0.77 4.03 -12.86
CA SER A 185 -1.95 3.93 -13.73
C SER A 185 -1.82 2.83 -14.79
N CYS A 186 -2.87 2.01 -14.94
CA CYS A 186 -2.93 0.98 -15.98
C CYS A 186 -3.05 1.54 -17.40
N ASN A 187 -3.52 2.77 -17.52
CA ASN A 187 -3.69 3.47 -18.78
C ASN A 187 -3.05 4.85 -18.61
N ASP A 188 -3.84 5.92 -18.73
CA ASP A 188 -3.33 7.28 -18.79
C ASP A 188 -3.38 7.98 -17.43
N ILE A 189 -2.58 9.04 -17.32
CA ILE A 189 -2.63 10.01 -16.23
C ILE A 189 -2.84 11.41 -16.83
N GLY A 190 -3.90 12.08 -16.37
CA GLY A 190 -4.20 13.48 -16.67
C GLY A 190 -4.77 13.74 -18.07
N LEU A 191 -5.45 12.74 -18.66
CA LEU A 191 -6.24 12.94 -19.88
C LEU A 191 -7.73 13.11 -19.59
N PRO A 192 -8.43 14.06 -20.26
CA PRO A 192 -7.89 15.12 -21.11
C PRO A 192 -7.00 16.13 -20.35
N ARG A 193 -6.04 16.78 -21.03
CA ARG A 193 -5.14 17.79 -20.44
C ARG A 193 -5.94 18.85 -19.69
N LEU A 194 -5.75 18.95 -18.39
CA LEU A 194 -6.26 20.04 -17.56
C LEU A 194 -5.09 20.65 -16.79
N SER A 195 -5.21 21.91 -16.38
CA SER A 195 -4.19 22.62 -15.63
C SER A 195 -4.12 22.08 -14.19
N SER A 196 -3.49 20.93 -14.01
CA SER A 196 -3.19 20.32 -12.72
C SER A 196 -1.69 20.36 -12.46
N GLN A 197 -1.33 20.72 -11.23
CA GLN A 197 0.00 20.48 -10.67
C GLN A 197 -0.03 19.09 -10.04
N THR A 198 0.97 18.27 -10.32
CA THR A 198 1.13 16.96 -9.67
C THR A 198 2.45 16.92 -8.93
N GLU A 199 2.38 16.80 -7.61
CA GLU A 199 3.52 16.69 -6.71
C GLU A 199 3.52 15.29 -6.07
N ILE A 200 4.64 14.58 -6.12
CA ILE A 200 4.82 13.30 -5.43
C ILE A 200 6.16 13.29 -4.70
N ASP A 201 6.10 13.25 -3.37
CA ASP A 201 7.25 12.98 -2.52
C ASP A 201 7.09 11.63 -1.81
N ALA A 202 8.02 11.26 -0.94
CA ALA A 202 7.90 10.06 -0.13
C ALA A 202 8.36 10.25 1.31
N PHE A 203 7.94 9.32 2.15
CA PHE A 203 8.42 9.11 3.51
C PHE A 203 8.29 7.64 3.89
N ASP A 204 8.88 7.25 5.00
CA ASP A 204 8.74 5.90 5.57
C ASP A 204 8.02 6.02 6.92
N SER A 205 6.72 5.65 6.94
CA SER A 205 5.91 5.71 8.15
C SER A 205 6.31 4.66 9.21
N ALA A 206 7.21 3.73 8.89
CA ALA A 206 7.80 2.79 9.85
C ALA A 206 9.07 3.33 10.49
N ALA A 207 9.75 4.29 9.84
CA ALA A 207 10.95 4.94 10.33
C ALA A 207 10.71 6.27 11.06
N GLY A 208 9.60 6.96 10.77
CA GLY A 208 9.30 8.24 11.39
C GLY A 208 8.05 8.93 10.85
N PRO A 209 7.67 10.07 11.44
CA PRO A 209 6.60 10.90 10.92
C PRO A 209 6.99 11.51 9.57
N TYR A 210 6.00 11.82 8.75
CA TYR A 210 6.22 12.52 7.48
C TYR A 210 7.01 13.82 7.68
N ALA A 211 8.04 13.98 6.85
CA ALA A 211 8.80 15.20 6.66
C ALA A 211 8.75 15.56 5.17
N PRO A 212 8.35 16.80 4.80
CA PRO A 212 8.19 17.16 3.40
C PRO A 212 9.46 17.02 2.55
N GLY A 213 9.27 16.54 1.31
CA GLY A 213 10.30 16.50 0.28
C GLY A 213 11.23 15.30 0.36
N GLY A 214 10.83 14.18 0.98
CA GLY A 214 11.62 12.95 0.93
C GLY A 214 11.69 12.36 -0.48
N SER A 215 12.80 11.70 -0.81
CA SER A 215 13.06 11.06 -2.10
C SER A 215 12.35 9.71 -2.26
N GLY A 216 12.13 9.29 -3.50
CA GLY A 216 11.60 7.95 -3.83
C GLY A 216 10.09 7.91 -4.06
N GLY A 217 9.40 9.05 -4.02
CA GLY A 217 8.00 9.17 -4.41
C GLY A 217 7.88 9.14 -5.93
N GLY A 218 7.69 7.96 -6.52
CA GLY A 218 7.65 7.77 -7.96
C GLY A 218 6.25 7.78 -8.57
N MET A 219 6.22 7.96 -9.90
CA MET A 219 5.01 7.98 -10.73
C MET A 219 5.16 7.05 -11.94
N ALA A 220 4.12 6.27 -12.24
CA ALA A 220 4.15 5.32 -13.35
C ALA A 220 2.82 5.27 -14.13
N ALA A 221 2.91 5.11 -15.45
CA ALA A 221 1.78 4.84 -16.33
C ALA A 221 2.15 3.84 -17.42
N ASN A 222 1.28 2.86 -17.66
CA ASN A 222 1.41 1.99 -18.83
C ASN A 222 0.98 2.70 -20.13
N GLY A 223 0.09 3.69 -20.02
CA GLY A 223 -0.29 4.62 -21.08
C GLY A 223 0.59 5.87 -21.05
N ARG A 224 -0.04 7.05 -21.12
CA ARG A 224 0.59 8.36 -21.23
C ARG A 224 0.52 9.13 -19.91
N ILE A 225 1.52 9.97 -19.63
CA ILE A 225 1.44 10.98 -18.57
C ILE A 225 1.30 12.37 -19.16
N THR A 226 0.33 13.12 -18.65
CA THR A 226 -0.03 14.44 -19.13
C THR A 226 -0.42 15.36 -17.98
N THR A 227 0.32 16.43 -17.76
CA THR A 227 0.07 17.38 -16.66
C THR A 227 0.48 18.79 -17.07
N SER A 228 0.14 19.82 -16.29
CA SER A 228 0.69 21.16 -16.50
C SER A 228 2.01 21.35 -15.76
N GLU A 229 2.11 20.82 -14.55
CA GLU A 229 3.35 20.84 -13.77
C GLU A 229 3.52 19.47 -13.14
N LEU A 230 4.75 18.97 -13.17
CA LEU A 230 5.14 17.70 -12.60
C LEU A 230 6.33 17.92 -11.67
N ASP A 231 6.18 17.60 -10.40
CA ASP A 231 7.27 17.57 -9.42
C ASP A 231 7.25 16.20 -8.74
N VAL A 232 8.21 15.34 -9.06
CA VAL A 232 8.26 13.95 -8.58
C VAL A 232 9.63 13.71 -8.00
N SER A 233 9.69 13.39 -6.72
CA SER A 233 10.96 13.16 -6.00
C SER A 233 11.66 11.85 -6.41
N GLY A 234 10.92 10.88 -6.92
CA GLY A 234 11.42 9.58 -7.38
C GLY A 234 11.40 9.44 -8.90
N ASP A 235 11.32 8.19 -9.36
CA ASP A 235 11.24 7.83 -10.78
C ASP A 235 9.94 8.27 -11.46
N VAL A 236 10.03 8.62 -12.74
CA VAL A 236 8.86 8.70 -13.64
C VAL A 236 8.99 7.69 -14.78
N ARG A 237 8.04 6.75 -14.88
CA ARG A 237 8.04 5.72 -15.95
C ARG A 237 6.75 5.70 -16.77
N VAL A 238 6.90 5.75 -18.09
CA VAL A 238 5.81 5.84 -19.05
C VAL A 238 6.05 4.86 -20.19
N ALA A 239 5.21 3.81 -20.30
CA ALA A 239 5.36 2.79 -21.33
C ALA A 239 4.56 3.08 -22.61
N GLY A 240 3.56 3.95 -22.53
CA GLY A 240 2.59 4.16 -23.61
C GLY A 240 3.00 5.20 -24.64
N VAL A 241 2.28 5.16 -25.76
CA VAL A 241 2.44 6.11 -26.87
C VAL A 241 2.07 7.53 -26.44
N GLY A 242 2.82 8.52 -26.93
CA GLY A 242 2.72 9.92 -26.54
C GLY A 242 3.53 10.28 -25.28
N GLY A 243 4.09 9.29 -24.59
CA GLY A 243 5.10 9.39 -23.54
C GLY A 243 4.76 10.39 -22.42
N LEU A 244 5.77 11.11 -21.94
CA LEU A 244 5.61 12.16 -20.93
C LEU A 244 5.48 13.51 -21.61
N ASP A 245 4.40 14.22 -21.34
CA ASP A 245 4.21 15.57 -21.85
C ASP A 245 3.62 16.48 -20.78
N SER A 246 4.41 17.46 -20.33
CA SER A 246 4.09 18.42 -19.27
C SER A 246 4.44 19.86 -19.69
N ALA A 247 3.97 20.89 -18.98
CA ALA A 247 4.47 22.25 -19.22
C ALA A 247 5.80 22.49 -18.49
N ASP A 248 5.87 22.16 -17.20
CA ASP A 248 7.13 22.13 -16.41
C ASP A 248 7.30 20.75 -15.77
N THR A 249 8.54 20.31 -15.60
CA THR A 249 8.86 18.98 -15.06
C THR A 249 10.11 19.02 -14.21
N THR A 250 10.00 18.53 -12.99
CA THR A 250 11.11 18.20 -12.11
C THR A 250 10.95 16.74 -11.69
N VAL A 251 11.97 15.93 -11.99
CA VAL A 251 12.05 14.53 -11.58
C VAL A 251 13.36 14.37 -10.81
N GLY A 252 13.26 13.92 -9.56
CA GLY A 252 14.40 13.79 -8.64
C GLY A 252 15.35 12.66 -9.02
N GLN A 253 14.82 11.59 -9.62
CA GLN A 253 15.58 10.40 -10.04
C GLN A 253 15.51 10.22 -11.56
N GLU A 254 15.17 9.01 -12.04
CA GLU A 254 15.22 8.65 -13.45
C GLU A 254 13.90 8.97 -14.18
N VAL A 255 14.03 9.26 -15.48
CA VAL A 255 12.88 9.30 -16.40
C VAL A 255 12.99 8.17 -17.41
N HIS A 256 11.96 7.34 -17.49
CA HIS A 256 11.82 6.31 -18.53
C HIS A 256 10.58 6.59 -19.38
N ALA A 257 10.76 7.08 -20.61
CA ALA A 257 9.70 7.28 -21.58
C ALA A 257 9.89 6.36 -22.79
N ALA A 258 8.99 5.41 -23.00
CA ALA A 258 9.01 4.52 -24.16
C ALA A 258 8.89 5.27 -25.49
N ASP A 259 8.22 6.42 -25.45
CA ASP A 259 7.97 7.30 -26.59
C ASP A 259 8.54 8.70 -26.29
N ASP A 260 7.78 9.75 -26.55
CA ASP A 260 8.29 11.11 -26.48
C ASP A 260 8.44 11.66 -25.05
N LEU A 261 9.40 12.57 -24.88
CA LEU A 261 9.50 13.45 -23.71
C LEU A 261 9.32 14.89 -24.18
N ARG A 262 8.18 15.49 -23.83
CA ARG A 262 7.80 16.85 -24.24
C ARG A 262 7.63 17.77 -23.03
N THR A 263 8.21 18.95 -23.12
CA THR A 263 8.02 20.03 -22.17
C THR A 263 7.75 21.35 -22.88
N ALA A 264 6.80 22.15 -22.36
CA ALA A 264 6.55 23.49 -22.89
C ALA A 264 7.54 24.53 -22.36
N GLU A 265 8.05 24.32 -21.15
CA GLU A 265 9.00 25.17 -20.46
C GLU A 265 10.33 24.43 -20.29
N THR A 266 10.59 23.87 -19.09
CA THR A 266 11.79 23.11 -18.79
C THR A 266 11.42 21.72 -18.28
N ALA A 267 12.27 20.73 -18.52
CA ALA A 267 12.24 19.46 -17.81
C ALA A 267 13.60 19.23 -17.16
N ARG A 268 13.63 18.95 -15.87
CA ARG A 268 14.82 18.64 -15.08
C ARG A 268 14.75 17.20 -14.60
N VAL A 269 15.80 16.43 -14.88
CA VAL A 269 15.95 15.04 -14.46
C VAL A 269 17.21 14.93 -13.61
N GLY A 270 17.05 14.48 -12.36
CA GLY A 270 18.12 14.41 -11.38
C GLY A 270 19.15 13.30 -11.61
N GLU A 271 18.76 12.27 -12.37
CA GLU A 271 19.63 11.14 -12.72
C GLU A 271 19.59 10.88 -14.24
N ASP A 272 19.45 9.62 -14.64
CA ASP A 272 19.47 9.20 -16.04
C ASP A 272 18.09 9.37 -16.71
N ALA A 273 18.11 9.55 -18.03
CA ALA A 273 16.89 9.63 -18.83
C ALA A 273 16.93 8.63 -19.99
N PHE A 274 15.88 7.83 -20.13
CA PHE A 274 15.70 6.83 -21.18
C PHE A 274 14.52 7.25 -22.03
N VAL A 275 14.76 7.72 -23.26
CA VAL A 275 13.70 8.25 -24.14
C VAL A 275 13.73 7.53 -25.49
N GLY A 276 12.66 6.81 -25.80
CA GLY A 276 12.52 6.05 -27.05
C GLY A 276 12.05 6.88 -28.24
N GLY A 277 11.35 7.99 -28.00
CA GLY A 277 10.78 8.87 -29.02
C GLY A 277 11.50 10.22 -29.16
N GLU A 278 10.74 11.24 -29.53
CA GLU A 278 11.24 12.60 -29.72
C GLU A 278 11.42 13.34 -28.39
N LEU A 279 12.50 14.11 -28.31
CA LEU A 279 12.74 15.09 -27.26
C LEU A 279 12.24 16.46 -27.74
N ASN A 280 11.32 17.09 -27.01
CA ASN A 280 10.78 18.41 -27.36
C ASN A 280 10.79 19.35 -26.15
N GLY A 281 11.33 20.56 -26.32
CA GLY A 281 11.45 21.56 -25.26
C GLY A 281 12.88 21.72 -24.73
N THR A 282 13.01 22.41 -23.59
CA THR A 282 14.29 22.57 -22.88
C THR A 282 14.43 21.46 -21.85
N ILE A 283 15.43 20.59 -22.00
CA ILE A 283 15.57 19.40 -21.15
C ILE A 283 16.97 19.37 -20.54
N GLU A 284 17.04 19.31 -19.22
CA GLU A 284 18.24 19.33 -18.40
C GLU A 284 18.33 18.00 -17.64
N ILE A 285 19.23 17.11 -18.08
CA ILE A 285 19.44 15.79 -17.47
C ILE A 285 20.80 15.84 -16.76
N ALA A 286 20.84 15.50 -15.48
CA ALA A 286 22.08 15.49 -14.72
C ALA A 286 22.95 14.28 -15.05
N GLY A 287 22.33 13.12 -15.33
CA GLY A 287 22.99 11.87 -15.71
C GLY A 287 23.11 11.65 -17.22
N ASP A 288 23.12 10.38 -17.61
CA ASP A 288 23.22 9.92 -18.99
C ASP A 288 21.86 9.97 -19.70
N LEU A 289 21.88 10.39 -20.97
CA LEU A 289 20.72 10.33 -21.85
C LEU A 289 20.83 9.10 -22.77
N HIS A 290 19.93 8.14 -22.59
CA HIS A 290 19.76 6.97 -23.43
C HIS A 290 18.69 7.23 -24.49
N VAL A 291 19.07 7.15 -25.76
CA VAL A 291 18.19 7.39 -26.92
C VAL A 291 18.56 6.47 -28.10
N PRO A 292 17.64 6.20 -29.04
CA PRO A 292 17.96 5.42 -30.25
C PRO A 292 19.10 6.00 -31.09
N GLU A 293 19.16 7.33 -31.20
CA GLU A 293 20.18 8.02 -32.01
C GLU A 293 20.58 9.37 -31.39
N CYS A 294 21.82 9.45 -30.87
CA CYS A 294 22.35 10.70 -30.31
C CYS A 294 22.41 11.87 -31.32
N GLY A 295 22.47 11.58 -32.61
CA GLY A 295 22.44 12.61 -33.67
C GLY A 295 21.10 13.33 -33.81
N ALA A 296 20.02 12.75 -33.27
CA ALA A 296 18.68 13.32 -33.30
C ALA A 296 18.38 14.20 -32.06
N VAL A 297 19.26 14.22 -31.06
CA VAL A 297 19.08 14.99 -29.83
C VAL A 297 19.14 16.50 -30.15
N PRO A 298 18.07 17.27 -29.84
CA PRO A 298 18.06 18.71 -30.08
C PRO A 298 19.09 19.44 -29.22
N GLY A 299 19.62 20.57 -29.71
CA GLY A 299 20.56 21.41 -28.96
C GLY A 299 19.96 22.09 -27.71
N SER A 300 18.65 21.99 -27.49
CA SER A 300 17.95 22.42 -26.27
C SER A 300 17.97 21.36 -25.16
N VAL A 301 18.54 20.18 -25.44
CA VAL A 301 18.71 19.09 -24.48
C VAL A 301 20.16 19.05 -24.02
N SER A 302 20.37 18.95 -22.71
CA SER A 302 21.68 18.78 -22.08
C SER A 302 21.70 17.53 -21.19
N SER A 303 22.80 16.80 -21.23
CA SER A 303 23.05 15.59 -20.43
C SER A 303 24.55 15.43 -20.13
N ALA A 304 24.92 14.59 -19.17
CA ALA A 304 26.33 14.29 -18.89
C ALA A 304 27.00 13.55 -20.06
N SER A 305 26.31 12.54 -20.60
CA SER A 305 26.66 11.88 -21.85
C SER A 305 25.41 11.47 -22.63
N CYS A 306 25.60 11.07 -23.89
CA CYS A 306 24.55 10.48 -24.70
C CYS A 306 24.94 9.06 -25.10
N VAL A 307 24.08 8.11 -24.79
CA VAL A 307 24.26 6.69 -25.05
C VAL A 307 23.26 6.25 -26.12
N ALA A 308 23.77 5.93 -27.31
CA ALA A 308 22.94 5.46 -28.40
C ALA A 308 22.59 3.97 -28.23
N GLY A 309 21.31 3.64 -28.22
CA GLY A 309 20.82 2.26 -28.11
C GLY A 309 19.30 2.19 -28.12
N PRO A 310 18.70 1.02 -28.39
CA PRO A 310 17.27 0.86 -28.27
C PRO A 310 16.85 1.12 -26.82
N VAL A 311 15.83 1.97 -26.64
CA VAL A 311 15.17 2.18 -25.36
C VAL A 311 13.89 1.35 -25.35
N THR A 312 13.66 0.60 -24.29
CA THR A 312 12.43 -0.16 -24.08
C THR A 312 12.05 -0.01 -22.62
N VAL A 313 10.85 0.50 -22.39
CA VAL A 313 10.28 0.65 -21.05
C VAL A 313 9.19 -0.41 -20.91
N PRO A 314 9.38 -1.45 -20.07
CA PRO A 314 8.32 -2.40 -19.79
C PRO A 314 7.14 -1.68 -19.10
N GLU A 315 5.94 -2.24 -19.20
CA GLU A 315 4.77 -1.72 -18.47
C GLU A 315 5.07 -1.66 -16.96
N PRO A 316 5.15 -0.46 -16.36
CA PRO A 316 5.56 -0.31 -14.96
C PRO A 316 4.47 -0.70 -13.96
N CYS A 317 3.19 -0.68 -14.35
CA CYS A 317 2.05 -1.04 -13.52
C CYS A 317 1.54 -2.43 -13.90
N ALA A 318 1.38 -3.31 -12.90
CA ALA A 318 0.95 -4.68 -13.12
C ALA A 318 -0.57 -4.77 -13.36
N CYS A 319 -0.95 -4.58 -14.62
CA CYS A 319 -2.35 -4.41 -15.03
C CYS A 319 -2.89 -5.54 -15.92
N SER A 320 -2.12 -6.61 -16.10
CA SER A 320 -2.63 -7.78 -16.80
C SER A 320 -3.74 -8.44 -15.97
N ALA A 321 -4.67 -9.12 -16.64
CA ALA A 321 -5.76 -9.80 -15.95
C ALA A 321 -5.28 -10.85 -14.92
N ALA A 322 -4.04 -11.34 -15.04
CA ALA A 322 -3.43 -12.26 -14.08
C ALA A 322 -2.84 -11.54 -12.86
N ASP A 323 -2.50 -10.25 -12.99
CA ASP A 323 -1.90 -9.44 -11.92
C ASP A 323 -2.96 -8.70 -11.08
N LEU A 324 -4.13 -8.45 -11.67
CA LEU A 324 -5.18 -7.69 -11.01
C LEU A 324 -5.88 -8.50 -9.91
N ILE A 325 -6.05 -7.88 -8.74
CA ILE A 325 -6.79 -8.43 -7.61
C ILE A 325 -8.28 -8.57 -7.96
N PRO A 326 -8.90 -9.76 -7.91
CA PRO A 326 -10.30 -9.98 -8.32
C PRO A 326 -11.30 -9.52 -7.24
N ILE A 327 -11.41 -8.20 -7.04
CA ILE A 327 -12.15 -7.58 -5.92
C ILE A 327 -13.61 -8.05 -5.85
N ALA A 328 -14.32 -8.07 -6.98
CA ALA A 328 -15.72 -8.50 -7.01
C ALA A 328 -15.90 -9.96 -6.58
N GLU A 329 -14.95 -10.85 -6.92
CA GLU A 329 -14.99 -12.26 -6.53
C GLU A 329 -14.68 -12.41 -5.03
N ILE A 330 -13.68 -11.68 -4.53
CA ILE A 330 -13.34 -11.63 -3.11
C ILE A 330 -14.54 -11.17 -2.27
N VAL A 331 -15.22 -10.09 -2.69
CA VAL A 331 -16.41 -9.59 -2.00
C VAL A 331 -17.55 -10.62 -2.08
N ALA A 332 -17.80 -11.22 -3.24
CA ALA A 332 -18.84 -12.24 -3.40
C ALA A 332 -18.60 -13.48 -2.51
N HIS A 333 -17.34 -13.87 -2.32
CA HIS A 333 -16.96 -14.94 -1.40
C HIS A 333 -17.34 -14.59 0.05
N HIS A 334 -16.98 -13.39 0.50
CA HIS A 334 -17.20 -12.94 1.88
C HIS A 334 -18.62 -12.41 2.14
N ALA A 335 -19.44 -12.18 1.10
CA ALA A 335 -20.87 -11.94 1.24
C ALA A 335 -21.64 -13.18 1.75
N MET A 336 -21.05 -14.38 1.61
CA MET A 336 -21.63 -15.59 2.17
C MET A 336 -21.47 -15.61 3.70
N PRO A 337 -22.54 -15.79 4.51
CA PRO A 337 -22.47 -15.79 5.97
C PRO A 337 -21.52 -16.83 6.59
N ALA A 338 -21.10 -17.84 5.82
CA ALA A 338 -20.14 -18.85 6.26
C ALA A 338 -18.67 -18.39 6.19
N ASN A 339 -18.41 -17.31 5.45
CA ASN A 339 -17.07 -16.80 5.16
C ASN A 339 -16.83 -15.40 5.77
N ASN A 340 -17.72 -14.95 6.67
CA ASN A 340 -17.56 -13.72 7.41
C ASN A 340 -17.99 -13.91 8.87
N ASP A 341 -17.64 -12.93 9.71
CA ASP A 341 -17.80 -12.93 11.15
C ASP A 341 -19.02 -12.11 11.62
N ASN A 342 -19.87 -11.63 10.70
CA ASN A 342 -21.03 -10.80 11.05
C ASN A 342 -21.90 -11.45 12.14
N ALA A 343 -22.15 -12.76 12.01
CA ALA A 343 -22.96 -13.51 12.97
C ALA A 343 -22.31 -13.63 14.37
N LEU A 344 -20.98 -13.55 14.47
CA LEU A 344 -20.27 -13.62 15.77
C LEU A 344 -20.54 -12.39 16.63
N ILE A 345 -20.71 -11.23 16.00
CA ILE A 345 -20.94 -9.95 16.68
C ILE A 345 -22.36 -9.39 16.45
N GLY A 346 -23.22 -10.12 15.74
CA GLY A 346 -24.58 -9.66 15.44
C GLY A 346 -24.66 -8.47 14.47
N LEU A 347 -23.66 -8.28 13.61
CA LEU A 347 -23.65 -7.22 12.59
C LEU A 347 -24.66 -7.56 11.47
N SER A 348 -25.59 -6.64 11.22
CA SER A 348 -26.50 -6.72 10.08
C SER A 348 -25.82 -6.17 8.82
N PRO A 349 -25.81 -6.90 7.68
CA PRO A 349 -25.26 -6.40 6.42
C PRO A 349 -25.92 -5.10 5.92
N ASP A 350 -27.20 -4.91 6.25
CA ASP A 350 -28.02 -3.75 5.85
C ASP A 350 -27.97 -2.57 6.84
N VAL A 351 -27.02 -2.55 7.80
CA VAL A 351 -27.03 -1.56 8.89
C VAL A 351 -27.02 -0.09 8.40
N PHE A 352 -26.43 0.19 7.24
CA PHE A 352 -26.35 1.53 6.65
C PHE A 352 -27.28 1.77 5.46
N THR A 353 -28.10 0.79 5.06
CA THR A 353 -29.06 0.98 3.96
C THR A 353 -30.36 1.65 4.43
N THR A 354 -30.60 1.71 5.74
CA THR A 354 -31.82 2.31 6.32
C THR A 354 -31.54 3.69 6.91
N SER A 355 -32.31 4.70 6.49
CA SER A 355 -32.15 6.06 7.01
C SER A 355 -32.45 6.15 8.53
N GLY A 356 -31.52 6.71 9.31
CA GLY A 356 -31.80 7.21 10.67
C GLY A 356 -31.27 6.40 11.87
N GLY A 357 -30.35 5.45 11.70
CA GLY A 357 -29.70 4.71 12.79
C GLY A 357 -28.43 5.36 13.38
N PRO A 358 -27.84 4.79 14.46
CA PRO A 358 -26.51 5.13 14.96
C PRO A 358 -25.48 5.02 13.85
N ARG A 359 -24.51 5.93 13.83
CA ARG A 359 -23.68 6.15 12.64
C ARG A 359 -22.21 5.87 12.83
N ARG A 360 -21.86 5.26 13.96
CA ARG A 360 -20.52 4.72 14.20
C ARG A 360 -20.56 3.20 14.34
N LEU A 361 -19.68 2.51 13.62
CA LEU A 361 -19.49 1.08 13.66
C LEU A 361 -18.05 0.78 14.09
N ASP A 362 -17.91 0.18 15.27
CA ASP A 362 -16.62 -0.20 15.86
C ASP A 362 -16.42 -1.71 15.62
N LEU A 363 -15.54 -2.04 14.68
CA LEU A 363 -15.25 -3.41 14.25
C LEU A 363 -14.05 -3.97 15.02
N PRO A 364 -14.18 -5.12 15.71
CA PRO A 364 -13.02 -5.84 16.21
C PRO A 364 -12.25 -6.50 15.05
N CYS A 365 -11.24 -7.30 15.34
CA CYS A 365 -10.56 -8.09 14.31
C CYS A 365 -11.56 -9.01 13.56
N GLY A 366 -11.25 -9.38 12.33
CA GLY A 366 -12.04 -10.36 11.56
C GLY A 366 -12.50 -9.88 10.19
N TYR A 367 -13.44 -10.63 9.60
CA TYR A 367 -13.95 -10.43 8.25
C TYR A 367 -15.41 -10.00 8.33
N TYR A 368 -15.76 -8.80 7.88
CA TYR A 368 -17.12 -8.26 7.98
C TYR A 368 -17.67 -7.89 6.63
N HIS A 369 -18.98 -8.07 6.46
CA HIS A 369 -19.66 -7.78 5.20
C HIS A 369 -20.81 -6.80 5.39
N LEU A 370 -20.93 -5.86 4.45
CA LEU A 370 -22.03 -4.91 4.34
C LEU A 370 -22.57 -4.92 2.90
N GLU A 371 -23.87 -4.67 2.74
CA GLU A 371 -24.43 -4.54 1.39
C GLU A 371 -24.05 -3.21 0.76
N GLU A 372 -24.06 -2.13 1.53
CA GLU A 372 -23.73 -0.77 1.09
C GLU A 372 -23.29 0.08 2.28
N VAL A 373 -22.53 1.15 2.01
CA VAL A 373 -22.23 2.19 2.99
C VAL A 373 -22.65 3.55 2.43
N ASP A 374 -23.70 4.13 2.99
CA ASP A 374 -24.23 5.43 2.58
C ASP A 374 -24.54 6.31 3.80
N GLY A 375 -24.46 7.63 3.60
CA GLY A 375 -24.73 8.63 4.61
C GLY A 375 -23.53 8.97 5.48
N ALA A 376 -23.79 9.70 6.58
CA ALA A 376 -22.71 10.20 7.41
C ALA A 376 -22.27 9.14 8.43
N VAL A 377 -21.27 8.31 8.11
CA VAL A 377 -20.89 7.12 8.87
C VAL A 377 -19.43 7.19 9.30
N THR A 378 -19.10 6.70 10.50
CA THR A 378 -17.72 6.39 10.90
C THR A 378 -17.57 4.89 11.10
N ILE A 379 -16.65 4.26 10.38
CA ILE A 379 -16.26 2.85 10.60
C ILE A 379 -14.86 2.85 11.21
N ALA A 380 -14.73 2.26 12.39
CA ALA A 380 -13.46 2.17 13.13
C ALA A 380 -13.02 0.71 13.26
N ALA A 381 -11.74 0.44 13.04
CA ALA A 381 -11.14 -0.88 13.23
C ALA A 381 -10.21 -0.91 14.44
N HIS A 382 -10.40 -1.93 15.30
CA HIS A 382 -9.67 -2.10 16.57
C HIS A 382 -8.73 -3.32 16.57
N GLY A 383 -8.56 -3.97 15.42
CA GLY A 383 -7.64 -5.09 15.22
C GLY A 383 -7.34 -5.26 13.73
N ARG A 384 -6.87 -6.44 13.33
CA ARG A 384 -6.74 -6.78 11.90
C ARG A 384 -8.13 -7.05 11.33
N THR A 385 -8.65 -6.12 10.54
CA THR A 385 -10.05 -6.10 10.11
C THR A 385 -10.15 -5.98 8.60
N ALA A 386 -10.95 -6.87 7.99
CA ALA A 386 -11.33 -6.77 6.58
C ALA A 386 -12.83 -6.47 6.48
N LEU A 387 -13.19 -5.49 5.64
CA LEU A 387 -14.57 -5.08 5.38
C LEU A 387 -14.88 -5.26 3.90
N PHE A 388 -15.93 -6.03 3.58
CA PHE A 388 -16.38 -6.32 2.22
C PHE A 388 -17.72 -5.64 1.97
N VAL A 389 -17.83 -4.85 0.91
CA VAL A 389 -19.04 -4.09 0.54
C VAL A 389 -19.54 -4.57 -0.83
N SER A 390 -20.72 -5.19 -0.86
CA SER A 390 -21.33 -5.71 -2.12
C SER A 390 -21.60 -4.60 -3.14
N GLY A 391 -22.09 -3.47 -2.66
CA GLY A 391 -22.51 -2.32 -3.45
C GLY A 391 -21.50 -1.19 -3.38
N ASP A 392 -22.03 0.03 -3.35
CA ASP A 392 -21.23 1.25 -3.37
C ASP A 392 -20.89 1.74 -1.96
N VAL A 393 -19.84 2.56 -1.88
CA VAL A 393 -19.57 3.44 -0.75
C VAL A 393 -19.86 4.87 -1.21
N ARG A 394 -20.88 5.50 -0.61
CA ARG A 394 -21.38 6.83 -1.01
C ARG A 394 -21.26 7.82 0.15
N ALA A 395 -20.17 8.58 0.15
CA ALA A 395 -19.96 9.72 1.05
C ALA A 395 -20.72 10.96 0.54
N GLY A 396 -22.06 10.89 0.52
CA GLY A 396 -22.96 12.04 0.31
C GLY A 396 -23.14 12.91 1.56
N SER A 397 -22.54 12.52 2.67
CA SER A 397 -22.44 13.22 3.95
C SER A 397 -21.12 12.86 4.61
N ALA A 398 -20.74 13.57 5.68
CA ALA A 398 -19.45 13.36 6.35
C ALA A 398 -19.22 11.89 6.74
N MET A 399 -18.22 11.25 6.14
CA MET A 399 -17.91 9.84 6.31
C MET A 399 -16.45 9.67 6.73
N ALA A 400 -16.18 8.70 7.61
CA ALA A 400 -14.83 8.39 8.04
C ALA A 400 -14.58 6.88 8.13
N PHE A 401 -13.38 6.45 7.71
CA PHE A 401 -12.85 5.11 7.97
C PHE A 401 -11.56 5.29 8.77
N VAL A 402 -11.53 4.81 10.00
CA VAL A 402 -10.42 5.04 10.92
C VAL A 402 -9.91 3.72 11.48
N VAL A 403 -8.66 3.73 11.91
CA VAL A 403 -7.98 2.56 12.46
C VAL A 403 -7.19 2.97 13.68
N ASP A 404 -7.25 2.16 14.72
CA ASP A 404 -6.40 2.32 15.89
C ASP A 404 -4.92 2.13 15.50
N PRO A 405 -3.95 2.75 16.19
CA PRO A 405 -2.54 2.68 15.82
C PRO A 405 -1.93 1.27 15.70
N GLY A 406 -2.49 0.28 16.42
CA GLY A 406 -2.08 -1.14 16.37
C GLY A 406 -2.94 -2.04 15.49
N ALA A 407 -3.89 -1.47 14.74
CA ALA A 407 -4.88 -2.19 13.94
C ALA A 407 -4.64 -2.00 12.43
N THR A 408 -5.31 -2.80 11.61
CA THR A 408 -5.31 -2.65 10.14
C THR A 408 -6.75 -2.73 9.61
N LEU A 409 -7.04 -1.97 8.57
CA LEU A 409 -8.34 -1.96 7.91
C LEU A 409 -8.19 -2.16 6.40
N ASP A 410 -8.62 -3.31 5.90
CA ASP A 410 -8.67 -3.65 4.48
C ASP A 410 -10.13 -3.58 3.99
N VAL A 411 -10.47 -2.59 3.18
CA VAL A 411 -11.82 -2.38 2.65
C VAL A 411 -11.88 -2.83 1.19
N TYR A 412 -12.76 -3.77 0.87
CA TYR A 412 -13.03 -4.25 -0.49
C TYR A 412 -14.43 -3.82 -0.91
N VAL A 413 -14.53 -3.06 -1.99
CA VAL A 413 -15.80 -2.52 -2.52
C VAL A 413 -16.02 -3.11 -3.90
N ALA A 414 -17.07 -3.92 -4.07
CA ALA A 414 -17.40 -4.48 -5.38
C ALA A 414 -18.09 -3.47 -6.31
N GLY A 415 -18.74 -2.44 -5.73
CA GLY A 415 -19.24 -1.27 -6.44
C GLY A 415 -18.21 -0.14 -6.55
N THR A 416 -18.70 1.08 -6.55
CA THR A 416 -17.91 2.32 -6.66
C THR A 416 -17.71 3.02 -5.33
N LEU A 417 -16.66 3.83 -5.24
CA LEU A 417 -16.46 4.78 -4.16
C LEU A 417 -16.78 6.19 -4.68
N SER A 418 -17.76 6.87 -4.09
CA SER A 418 -18.10 8.24 -4.44
C SER A 418 -18.10 9.14 -3.21
N ALA A 419 -17.53 10.33 -3.34
CA ALA A 419 -17.51 11.35 -2.30
C ALA A 419 -18.00 12.68 -2.88
N SER A 420 -19.08 13.21 -2.33
CA SER A 420 -19.60 14.56 -2.61
C SER A 420 -19.71 15.42 -1.34
N ALA A 421 -19.29 14.86 -0.22
CA ALA A 421 -19.05 15.50 1.06
C ALA A 421 -17.71 15.00 1.63
N SER A 422 -17.31 15.55 2.78
CA SER A 422 -16.08 15.15 3.47
C SER A 422 -15.99 13.62 3.64
N LEU A 423 -14.91 13.05 3.13
CA LEU A 423 -14.49 11.67 3.33
C LEU A 423 -13.11 11.69 3.96
N ARG A 424 -12.99 11.11 5.16
CA ARG A 424 -11.72 10.92 5.85
C ARG A 424 -11.36 9.45 5.89
N VAL A 425 -10.15 9.10 5.48
CA VAL A 425 -9.67 7.71 5.49
C VAL A 425 -8.33 7.65 6.19
N GLY A 426 -8.21 6.77 7.17
CA GLY A 426 -6.99 6.45 7.90
C GLY A 426 -6.37 7.64 8.64
N SER A 427 -5.04 7.61 8.75
CA SER A 427 -4.24 8.60 9.46
C SER A 427 -2.89 8.80 8.75
N PRO A 428 -2.45 10.05 8.52
CA PRO A 428 -1.11 10.35 7.96
C PRO A 428 0.05 9.76 8.78
N ALA A 429 -0.18 9.42 10.05
CA ALA A 429 0.84 8.79 10.90
C ALA A 429 1.08 7.31 10.57
N TYR A 430 0.15 6.63 9.91
CA TYR A 430 0.26 5.20 9.59
C TYR A 430 -0.60 4.84 8.37
N PRO A 431 -0.41 5.50 7.21
CA PRO A 431 -1.29 5.30 6.06
C PRO A 431 -1.28 3.85 5.55
N ARG A 432 -0.14 3.13 5.64
CA ARG A 432 -0.06 1.70 5.26
C ARG A 432 -1.03 0.75 5.98
N ASN A 433 -1.62 1.18 7.11
CA ASN A 433 -2.55 0.36 7.90
C ASN A 433 -3.99 0.40 7.35
N VAL A 434 -4.31 1.28 6.40
CA VAL A 434 -5.64 1.36 5.78
C VAL A 434 -5.52 1.15 4.28
N ARG A 435 -6.32 0.23 3.74
CA ARG A 435 -6.27 -0.17 2.33
C ARG A 435 -7.67 -0.20 1.75
N PHE A 436 -7.83 0.37 0.57
CA PHE A 436 -9.10 0.42 -0.15
C PHE A 436 -8.94 -0.22 -1.51
N TYR A 437 -9.70 -1.26 -1.77
CA TYR A 437 -9.75 -1.99 -3.04
C TYR A 437 -11.12 -1.79 -3.66
N VAL A 438 -11.20 -1.05 -4.76
CA VAL A 438 -12.45 -0.72 -5.46
C VAL A 438 -12.52 -1.42 -6.80
N GLY A 439 -13.47 -2.35 -6.91
CA GLY A 439 -13.65 -3.27 -8.04
C GLY A 439 -14.71 -2.86 -9.05
N GLY A 440 -15.62 -1.97 -8.67
CA GLY A 440 -16.76 -1.58 -9.51
C GLY A 440 -16.50 -0.35 -10.36
N VAL A 441 -17.37 -0.15 -11.36
CA VAL A 441 -17.38 1.02 -12.22
C VAL A 441 -18.80 1.56 -12.37
N ASP A 442 -18.97 2.87 -12.21
CA ASP A 442 -20.21 3.56 -12.50
C ASP A 442 -20.22 3.94 -13.97
N THR A 443 -21.01 3.17 -14.73
CA THR A 443 -21.18 3.35 -16.18
C THR A 443 -22.11 4.51 -16.54
N SER A 444 -22.66 5.23 -15.55
CA SER A 444 -23.44 6.44 -15.80
C SER A 444 -22.57 7.63 -16.25
N PHE A 445 -21.25 7.53 -16.01
CA PHE A 445 -20.24 8.47 -16.50
C PHE A 445 -19.60 7.98 -17.81
N ASP A 446 -19.23 8.93 -18.66
CA ASP A 446 -18.42 8.70 -19.86
C ASP A 446 -17.18 9.61 -19.80
N PRO A 447 -15.99 9.09 -19.46
CA PRO A 447 -15.67 7.67 -19.19
C PRO A 447 -16.20 7.15 -17.83
N PRO A 448 -16.35 5.81 -17.67
CA PRO A 448 -16.86 5.20 -16.43
C PRO A 448 -15.89 5.35 -15.26
N ARG A 449 -16.42 5.57 -14.05
CA ARG A 449 -15.64 5.92 -12.85
C ARG A 449 -15.67 4.81 -11.81
N SER A 450 -14.51 4.43 -11.28
CA SER A 450 -14.43 3.51 -10.13
C SER A 450 -14.42 4.29 -8.81
N VAL A 451 -13.72 5.42 -8.80
CA VAL A 451 -13.64 6.35 -7.67
C VAL A 451 -13.94 7.77 -8.16
N ASP A 452 -14.92 8.43 -7.54
CA ASP A 452 -15.31 9.80 -7.91
C ASP A 452 -15.34 10.73 -6.69
N LEU A 453 -14.41 11.68 -6.67
CA LEU A 453 -14.19 12.62 -5.55
C LEU A 453 -14.53 14.04 -6.02
N THR A 454 -15.68 14.54 -5.58
CA THR A 454 -16.23 15.84 -6.02
C THR A 454 -16.20 16.91 -4.93
N SER A 455 -15.59 16.60 -3.79
CA SER A 455 -15.41 17.47 -2.63
C SER A 455 -14.02 17.29 -2.03
N ASP A 456 -13.65 18.12 -1.07
CA ASP A 456 -12.39 17.94 -0.33
C ASP A 456 -12.43 16.62 0.45
N VAL A 457 -11.33 15.88 0.41
CA VAL A 457 -11.15 14.58 1.05
C VAL A 457 -9.81 14.55 1.78
N ASP A 458 -9.76 13.84 2.90
CA ASP A 458 -8.54 13.62 3.67
C ASP A 458 -8.18 12.12 3.56
N LEU A 459 -7.30 11.77 2.63
CA LEU A 459 -6.98 10.37 2.35
C LEU A 459 -5.59 10.00 2.89
N ALA A 460 -5.56 9.08 3.85
CA ALA A 460 -4.33 8.46 4.33
C ALA A 460 -4.48 6.93 4.28
N GLY A 461 -3.95 6.32 3.23
CA GLY A 461 -4.19 4.92 2.91
C GLY A 461 -3.57 4.46 1.59
N LEU A 462 -3.67 3.18 1.32
CA LEU A 462 -3.30 2.57 0.04
C LEU A 462 -4.58 2.32 -0.78
N PHE A 463 -4.72 2.96 -1.94
CA PHE A 463 -5.96 2.96 -2.74
C PHE A 463 -5.75 2.24 -4.08
N TYR A 464 -6.51 1.18 -4.33
CA TYR A 464 -6.40 0.32 -5.50
C TYR A 464 -7.73 0.28 -6.26
N ALA A 465 -7.77 0.86 -7.46
CA ALA A 465 -8.97 0.97 -8.29
C ALA A 465 -8.63 0.82 -9.80
N PRO A 466 -8.14 -0.35 -10.24
CA PRO A 466 -7.56 -0.55 -11.57
C PRO A 466 -8.61 -0.66 -12.69
N TYR A 467 -9.88 -0.88 -12.36
CA TYR A 467 -10.90 -1.27 -13.33
C TYR A 467 -11.59 -0.09 -14.03
N GLY A 468 -11.39 1.13 -13.53
CA GLY A 468 -12.02 2.34 -14.05
C GLY A 468 -11.23 3.60 -13.72
N VAL A 469 -11.84 4.75 -14.01
CA VAL A 469 -11.23 6.05 -13.75
C VAL A 469 -11.33 6.40 -12.26
N VAL A 470 -10.20 6.75 -11.66
CA VAL A 470 -10.13 7.51 -10.41
C VAL A 470 -10.14 8.99 -10.77
N SER A 471 -11.19 9.70 -10.37
CA SER A 471 -11.32 11.12 -10.66
C SER A 471 -11.48 11.99 -9.43
N SER A 472 -10.85 13.16 -9.44
CA SER A 472 -11.08 14.24 -8.47
C SER A 472 -11.38 15.56 -9.19
N THR A 473 -12.27 16.38 -8.62
CA THR A 473 -12.49 17.76 -9.05
C THR A 473 -12.00 18.81 -8.05
N SER A 474 -11.61 18.38 -6.85
CA SER A 474 -11.01 19.18 -5.78
C SER A 474 -9.50 18.91 -5.70
N SER A 475 -8.78 19.76 -4.98
CA SER A 475 -7.36 19.51 -4.69
C SER A 475 -7.27 18.22 -3.89
N LEU A 476 -6.43 17.29 -4.33
CA LEU A 476 -6.22 16.00 -3.70
C LEU A 476 -4.88 16.02 -2.99
N GLU A 477 -4.87 15.98 -1.66
CA GLU A 477 -3.69 15.68 -0.85
C GLU A 477 -3.89 14.29 -0.22
N MET A 478 -2.94 13.38 -0.40
CA MET A 478 -3.03 12.05 0.19
C MET A 478 -1.70 11.55 0.74
N TYR A 479 -1.76 10.74 1.79
CA TYR A 479 -0.62 10.04 2.39
C TYR A 479 -0.76 8.54 2.10
N GLY A 480 0.25 7.88 1.54
CA GLY A 480 0.17 6.50 1.09
C GLY A 480 0.31 6.40 -0.43
N ALA A 481 -0.48 5.56 -1.10
CA ALA A 481 -0.27 5.27 -2.52
C ALA A 481 -1.59 5.11 -3.28
N LEU A 482 -1.57 5.39 -4.59
CA LEU A 482 -2.71 5.26 -5.47
C LEU A 482 -2.38 4.39 -6.70
N PHE A 483 -3.18 3.36 -6.91
CA PHE A 483 -3.16 2.51 -8.10
C PHE A 483 -4.51 2.66 -8.82
N ALA A 484 -4.49 3.13 -10.06
CA ALA A 484 -5.70 3.47 -10.82
C ALA A 484 -5.76 2.75 -12.18
N GLY A 485 -6.96 2.60 -12.73
CA GLY A 485 -7.12 2.23 -14.13
C GLY A 485 -6.69 3.37 -15.02
N ASP A 486 -7.32 4.52 -14.79
CA ASP A 486 -6.92 5.83 -15.29
C ASP A 486 -6.96 6.82 -14.11
N PHE A 487 -6.04 7.78 -14.09
CA PHE A 487 -6.08 8.85 -13.08
C PHE A 487 -6.37 10.20 -13.73
N HIS A 488 -7.43 10.86 -13.26
CA HIS A 488 -7.87 12.15 -13.79
C HIS A 488 -8.21 13.13 -12.66
N ASN A 489 -7.32 14.08 -12.38
CA ASN A 489 -7.63 15.20 -11.50
C ASN A 489 -7.68 16.51 -12.30
N THR A 490 -8.72 17.31 -12.07
CA THR A 490 -8.86 18.64 -12.69
C THR A 490 -8.23 19.76 -11.86
N ALA A 491 -7.80 19.47 -10.63
CA ALA A 491 -7.13 20.38 -9.70
C ALA A 491 -5.72 19.87 -9.34
N SER A 492 -5.06 20.43 -8.33
CA SER A 492 -3.75 19.95 -7.88
C SER A 492 -3.84 18.58 -7.20
N THR A 493 -2.84 17.74 -7.44
CA THR A 493 -2.63 16.46 -6.78
C THR A 493 -1.30 16.51 -6.04
N THR A 494 -1.32 16.16 -4.76
CA THR A 494 -0.14 15.94 -3.93
C THR A 494 -0.24 14.56 -3.31
N ILE A 495 0.77 13.71 -3.52
CA ILE A 495 0.83 12.36 -2.96
C ILE A 495 2.11 12.22 -2.15
N HIS A 496 1.97 11.96 -0.86
CA HIS A 496 3.06 11.64 0.05
C HIS A 496 3.21 10.12 0.13
N TYR A 497 4.08 9.56 -0.71
CA TYR A 497 4.24 8.11 -0.83
C TYR A 497 4.78 7.50 0.46
N ASP A 498 4.06 6.53 1.03
CA ASP A 498 4.57 5.76 2.17
C ASP A 498 5.37 4.55 1.68
N ALA A 499 6.69 4.72 1.60
CA ALA A 499 7.64 3.72 1.13
C ALA A 499 7.63 2.44 1.97
N ALA A 500 7.17 2.51 3.23
CA ALA A 500 6.98 1.35 4.08
C ALA A 500 5.99 0.33 3.48
N ALA A 501 5.07 0.78 2.61
CA ALA A 501 4.11 -0.07 1.92
C ALA A 501 4.79 -1.23 1.17
N ALA A 502 5.93 -0.97 0.51
CA ALA A 502 6.65 -1.96 -0.31
C ALA A 502 7.25 -3.12 0.50
N THR A 503 7.29 -3.02 1.84
CA THR A 503 7.90 -3.99 2.76
C THR A 503 6.88 -4.68 3.67
N LEU A 504 5.58 -4.47 3.45
CA LEU A 504 4.52 -5.13 4.19
C LEU A 504 4.57 -6.67 4.01
N GLY A 505 4.09 -7.40 5.03
CA GLY A 505 3.88 -8.86 4.94
C GLY A 505 4.82 -9.73 5.76
N GLY A 506 5.57 -9.17 6.71
CA GLY A 506 6.42 -9.92 7.65
C GLY A 506 5.65 -10.90 8.55
N ASP A 507 4.37 -10.61 8.84
CA ASP A 507 3.48 -11.48 9.64
C ASP A 507 2.68 -12.47 8.77
N CYS A 508 2.79 -12.38 7.44
CA CYS A 508 2.10 -13.30 6.55
C CYS A 508 2.76 -14.69 6.62
N PRO A 509 1.97 -15.77 6.61
CA PRO A 509 2.54 -17.12 6.58
C PRO A 509 3.48 -17.29 5.38
N ASP A 510 4.55 -18.07 5.57
CA ASP A 510 5.45 -18.44 4.48
C ASP A 510 4.65 -19.18 3.39
N GLU A 511 4.89 -18.79 2.13
CA GLU A 511 4.26 -19.50 1.00
C GLU A 511 4.85 -20.92 0.89
N PRO A 512 4.03 -21.94 0.60
CA PRO A 512 4.53 -23.29 0.39
C PRO A 512 5.49 -23.27 -0.83
N GLY A 513 6.76 -23.60 -0.58
CA GLY A 513 7.85 -23.52 -1.56
C GLY A 513 7.44 -23.91 -2.99
N GLY A 514 7.43 -22.91 -3.87
CA GLY A 514 7.30 -23.00 -5.31
C GLY A 514 8.38 -22.13 -5.95
N GLY A 515 8.75 -22.42 -7.20
CA GLY A 515 9.68 -21.56 -7.92
C GLY A 515 9.03 -20.22 -8.28
N CYS A 516 9.83 -19.19 -8.47
CA CYS A 516 9.39 -17.86 -8.90
C CYS A 516 9.62 -17.65 -10.41
N THR A 517 8.92 -16.69 -10.99
CA THR A 517 9.08 -16.22 -12.37
C THR A 517 9.36 -14.73 -12.45
N SER A 518 8.98 -13.97 -11.42
CA SER A 518 9.21 -12.54 -11.29
C SER A 518 9.50 -12.17 -9.83
N CYS A 519 9.96 -10.94 -9.61
CA CYS A 519 10.16 -10.40 -8.26
C CYS A 519 8.86 -10.32 -7.43
N ARG A 520 7.69 -10.29 -8.08
CA ARG A 520 6.39 -10.19 -7.39
C ARG A 520 6.04 -11.48 -6.67
N ASP A 521 6.39 -12.62 -7.27
CA ASP A 521 6.32 -13.95 -6.64
C ASP A 521 7.17 -14.02 -5.35
N CYS A 522 8.14 -13.12 -5.21
CA CYS A 522 9.06 -13.02 -4.09
C CYS A 522 8.77 -11.84 -3.16
N GLY A 523 7.55 -11.27 -3.19
CA GLY A 523 7.20 -10.13 -2.34
C GLY A 523 8.10 -8.92 -2.60
N ASN A 524 8.32 -8.61 -3.88
CA ASN A 524 9.23 -7.59 -4.41
C ASN A 524 10.74 -7.89 -4.32
N GLN A 525 11.14 -9.03 -3.78
CA GLN A 525 12.55 -9.46 -3.76
C GLN A 525 12.99 -10.11 -5.07
N ALA A 526 14.29 -10.35 -5.22
CA ALA A 526 14.84 -10.91 -6.44
C ALA A 526 14.39 -12.36 -6.68
N CYS A 527 13.93 -12.62 -7.90
CA CYS A 527 13.72 -13.96 -8.43
C CYS A 527 14.88 -14.36 -9.35
N ILE A 528 15.78 -15.22 -8.89
CA ILE A 528 16.97 -15.63 -9.65
C ILE A 528 16.94 -17.14 -9.86
N ALA A 529 16.97 -17.55 -11.14
CA ALA A 529 16.92 -18.96 -11.53
C ALA A 529 15.70 -19.73 -10.97
N GLY A 530 14.59 -19.01 -10.72
CA GLY A 530 13.37 -19.59 -10.19
C GLY A 530 13.34 -19.71 -8.67
N GLU A 531 14.28 -19.08 -7.95
CA GLU A 531 14.29 -19.04 -6.49
C GLU A 531 14.26 -17.59 -5.99
N CYS A 532 13.44 -17.35 -4.96
CA CYS A 532 13.45 -16.07 -4.24
C CYS A 532 14.73 -15.99 -3.41
N THR A 533 15.55 -14.98 -3.68
CA THR A 533 16.88 -14.83 -3.08
C THR A 533 17.27 -13.37 -2.92
N SER A 534 18.43 -13.11 -2.34
CA SER A 534 18.99 -11.78 -2.24
C SER A 534 19.31 -11.21 -3.63
N CYS A 535 18.97 -9.96 -3.84
CA CYS A 535 19.34 -9.24 -5.04
C CYS A 535 20.87 -8.98 -5.08
N THR A 536 21.40 -8.80 -6.26
CA THR A 536 22.78 -8.32 -6.52
C THR A 536 22.81 -7.07 -7.39
N ASP A 537 21.68 -6.74 -8.01
CA ASP A 537 21.51 -5.63 -8.94
C ASP A 537 20.04 -5.16 -8.91
N SER A 538 19.79 -3.86 -9.06
CA SER A 538 18.44 -3.29 -8.99
C SER A 538 17.50 -3.81 -10.10
N SER A 539 18.04 -4.27 -11.24
CA SER A 539 17.21 -4.90 -12.30
C SER A 539 16.54 -6.21 -11.88
N GLN A 540 16.95 -6.79 -10.75
CA GLN A 540 16.36 -8.00 -10.18
C GLN A 540 15.20 -7.69 -9.23
N CYS A 541 15.03 -6.43 -8.84
CA CYS A 541 13.97 -5.96 -7.95
C CYS A 541 12.73 -5.54 -8.74
N CYS A 542 11.57 -5.54 -8.07
CA CYS A 542 10.37 -4.96 -8.66
C CYS A 542 10.53 -3.45 -8.71
N ALA A 543 10.38 -2.85 -9.90
CA ALA A 543 10.47 -1.40 -10.04
C ALA A 543 9.43 -0.68 -9.15
N PRO A 544 9.79 0.48 -8.56
CA PRO A 544 11.06 1.20 -8.66
C PRO A 544 12.07 0.83 -7.55
N LEU A 545 11.96 -0.35 -6.93
CA LEU A 545 12.84 -0.73 -5.83
C LEU A 545 14.28 -0.97 -6.31
N GLU A 546 15.22 -0.66 -5.42
CA GLU A 546 16.65 -0.80 -5.64
C GLU A 546 17.24 -1.92 -4.80
N CYS A 547 18.30 -2.53 -5.31
CA CYS A 547 19.02 -3.53 -4.56
C CYS A 547 20.02 -2.88 -3.61
N VAL A 548 19.72 -2.88 -2.31
CA VAL A 548 20.62 -2.39 -1.26
C VAL A 548 21.00 -3.53 -0.34
N ALA A 549 22.30 -3.82 -0.26
CA ALA A 549 22.85 -4.86 0.62
C ALA A 549 22.16 -6.23 0.52
N GLY A 550 21.66 -6.59 -0.67
CA GLY A 550 21.00 -7.87 -0.90
C GLY A 550 19.48 -7.86 -0.71
N THR A 551 18.88 -6.71 -0.41
CA THR A 551 17.43 -6.54 -0.24
C THR A 551 16.90 -5.52 -1.23
N CYS A 552 15.79 -5.85 -1.87
CA CYS A 552 15.02 -4.89 -2.67
C CYS A 552 14.26 -3.97 -1.72
N VAL A 553 14.63 -2.70 -1.71
CA VAL A 553 14.07 -1.66 -0.85
C VAL A 553 13.68 -0.45 -1.70
N PRO A 554 12.77 0.39 -1.21
CA PRO A 554 12.55 1.70 -1.84
C PRO A 554 13.88 2.46 -1.94
N PRO A 555 14.11 3.21 -3.03
CA PRO A 555 15.32 4.01 -3.18
C PRO A 555 15.52 4.91 -1.97
N LEU A 556 16.74 4.93 -1.42
CA LEU A 556 17.00 5.45 -0.07
C LEU A 556 16.93 6.98 0.04
N PHE A 557 16.62 7.41 1.27
CA PHE A 557 16.49 8.78 1.78
C PHE A 557 17.82 9.42 2.20
#